data_AF-A0A0K1EFE2-F1
#
_entry.id   AF-A0A0K1EFE2-F1
#
_cell.length_a   1.000
_cell.length_b   1.000
_cell.length_c   1.000
_cell.angle_alpha   90.00
_cell.angle_beta   90.00
_cell.angle_gamma   90.00
#
_symmetry.space_group_name_H-M   'P 1'
#
loop_
_entity.id
_entity.type
_entity.pdbx_description
1 polymer ?
#
loop_
_entity_poly.entity_id
_entity_poly.type
_entity_poly.pdbx_seq_one_letter_code
_entity_poly.pdbx_strand_id
1 'polypeptide(L)'
;MGWAIAYDHTTELMGTDGMTESEIVLFYNSVRDVLYDKGFVRSQLSVYVNPNTDARERADDVFAALKTMPKAVKYINRLHLFRVEDVSDVLPLVAGRPSAPARNTSLGVKKP
;
A
#
# COMPACT_ATOMS: atom_id res chain seq x y z
N MET A 1 -2.70 -17.54 -4.56
CA MET A 1 -3.66 -16.82 -3.71
C MET A 1 -2.85 -15.87 -2.85
N GLY A 2 -3.12 -14.58 -2.92
CA GLY A 2 -2.35 -13.54 -2.23
C GLY A 2 -3.16 -12.85 -1.15
N TRP A 3 -2.59 -11.76 -0.66
CA TRP A 3 -3.21 -10.87 0.31
C TRP A 3 -3.15 -9.43 -0.17
N ALA A 4 -4.15 -8.63 0.18
CA ALA A 4 -4.15 -7.20 -0.08
C ALA A 4 -4.46 -6.41 1.18
N ILE A 5 -3.75 -5.30 1.37
CA ILE A 5 -4.02 -4.31 2.40
C ILE A 5 -4.52 -3.05 1.70
N ALA A 6 -5.66 -2.52 2.15
CA ALA A 6 -6.14 -1.21 1.75
C ALA A 6 -6.29 -0.33 2.99
N TYR A 7 -5.92 0.94 2.89
CA TYR A 7 -6.14 1.90 3.96
C TYR A 7 -6.64 3.23 3.43
N ASP A 8 -7.30 3.97 4.31
CA ASP A 8 -7.71 5.34 4.08
C ASP A 8 -7.24 6.23 5.24
N HIS A 9 -7.08 7.52 4.98
CA HIS A 9 -6.71 8.48 6.01
C HIS A 9 -7.34 9.84 5.79
N THR A 10 -7.36 10.62 6.87
CA THR A 10 -8.10 11.89 6.90
C THR A 10 -7.16 13.06 6.60
N THR A 11 -7.07 13.48 5.34
CA THR A 11 -6.27 14.65 4.94
C THR A 11 -6.79 15.96 5.53
N GLU A 12 -8.10 16.08 5.75
CA GLU A 12 -8.73 17.22 6.43
C GLU A 12 -8.24 17.40 7.87
N LEU A 13 -8.14 16.29 8.62
CA LEU A 13 -7.62 16.29 9.99
C LEU A 13 -6.13 16.67 9.99
N MET A 14 -5.34 16.12 9.06
CA MET A 14 -3.93 16.49 8.91
C MET A 14 -3.75 17.99 8.62
N GLY A 15 -4.57 18.55 7.74
CA GLY A 15 -4.56 19.98 7.43
C GLY A 15 -4.96 20.84 8.63
N THR A 16 -5.96 20.40 9.40
CA THR A 16 -6.38 21.07 10.65
C THR A 16 -5.29 21.05 11.72
N ASP A 17 -4.52 19.96 11.80
CA ASP A 17 -3.34 19.84 12.66
C ASP A 17 -2.11 20.60 12.13
N GLY A 18 -2.26 21.34 11.04
CA GLY A 18 -1.22 22.20 10.46
C GLY A 18 -0.19 21.46 9.61
N MET A 19 -0.44 20.21 9.20
CA MET A 19 0.46 19.51 8.30
C MET A 19 0.45 20.15 6.91
N THR A 20 1.64 20.43 6.39
CA THR A 20 1.85 20.85 5.01
C THR A 20 1.64 19.70 4.03
N GLU A 21 1.39 20.02 2.75
CA GLU A 21 1.29 19.00 1.69
C GLU A 21 2.52 18.08 1.64
N SER A 22 3.72 18.66 1.79
CA SER A 22 4.98 17.90 1.85
C SER A 22 4.99 16.89 3.00
N GLU A 23 4.50 17.27 4.17
CA GLU A 23 4.42 16.37 5.32
C GLU A 23 3.36 15.28 5.15
N ILE A 24 2.25 15.58 4.48
CA ILE A 24 1.24 14.58 4.10
C ILE A 24 1.85 13.57 3.13
N VAL A 25 2.60 14.03 2.13
CA VAL A 25 3.33 13.15 1.20
C VAL A 25 4.37 12.28 1.93
N LEU A 26 5.11 12.86 2.88
CA LEU A 26 6.06 12.11 3.72
C LEU A 26 5.36 11.07 4.59
N PHE A 27 4.18 11.39 5.12
CA PHE A 27 3.35 10.42 5.84
C PHE A 27 2.92 9.25 4.93
N TYR A 28 2.38 9.53 3.75
CA TYR A 28 2.07 8.49 2.74
C TYR A 28 3.28 7.61 2.43
N ASN A 29 4.45 8.22 2.23
CA ASN A 29 5.68 7.48 1.98
C ASN A 29 6.08 6.60 3.17
N SER A 30 5.96 7.09 4.41
CA SER A 30 6.28 6.30 5.59
C SER A 30 5.41 5.04 5.73
N VAL A 31 4.11 5.15 5.46
CA VAL A 31 3.19 4.01 5.46
C VAL A 31 3.51 3.04 4.32
N ARG A 32 3.80 3.58 3.12
CA ARG A 32 4.25 2.78 1.97
C ARG A 32 5.52 2.00 2.31
N ASP A 33 6.49 2.62 2.95
CA ASP A 33 7.78 2.00 3.22
C ASP A 33 7.65 0.84 4.22
N VAL A 34 6.77 0.96 5.24
CA VAL A 34 6.40 -0.16 6.13
C VAL A 34 5.77 -1.32 5.35
N LEU A 35 4.83 -1.02 4.44
CA LEU A 35 4.19 -2.05 3.61
C LEU A 35 5.21 -2.75 2.69
N TYR A 36 6.10 -1.96 2.08
CA TYR A 36 7.12 -2.46 1.16
C TYR A 36 8.14 -3.35 1.88
N ASP A 37 8.55 -2.99 3.09
CA ASP A 37 9.44 -3.80 3.93
C ASP A 37 8.87 -5.21 4.18
N LYS A 38 7.55 -5.34 4.28
CA LYS A 38 6.85 -6.63 4.47
C LYS A 38 6.41 -7.29 3.16
N GLY A 39 6.83 -6.77 2.02
CA GLY A 39 6.58 -7.34 0.69
C GLY A 39 5.20 -7.02 0.12
N PHE A 40 4.45 -6.08 0.71
CA PHE A 40 3.22 -5.56 0.12
C PHE A 40 3.55 -4.41 -0.84
N VAL A 41 3.35 -4.62 -2.13
CA VAL A 41 3.68 -3.64 -3.19
C VAL A 41 2.43 -2.90 -3.62
N ARG A 42 2.56 -1.60 -3.92
CA ARG A 42 1.42 -0.76 -4.32
C ARG A 42 0.85 -1.24 -5.65
N SER A 43 -0.43 -1.56 -5.65
CA SER A 43 -1.20 -1.87 -6.87
C SER A 43 -1.83 -0.59 -7.43
N GLN A 44 -2.78 0.00 -6.71
CA GLN A 44 -3.46 1.24 -7.09
C GLN A 44 -3.77 2.07 -5.85
N LEU A 45 -3.56 3.40 -5.92
CA LEU A 45 -3.83 4.33 -4.80
C LEU A 45 -3.27 3.79 -3.47
N SER A 46 -4.12 3.66 -2.45
CA SER A 46 -3.79 3.15 -1.11
C SER A 46 -4.01 1.64 -0.96
N VAL A 47 -3.98 0.88 -2.07
CA VAL A 47 -4.11 -0.58 -2.11
C VAL A 47 -2.76 -1.22 -2.42
N TYR A 48 -2.39 -2.19 -1.59
CA TYR A 48 -1.11 -2.88 -1.62
C TYR A 48 -1.34 -4.38 -1.64
N VAL A 49 -0.61 -5.10 -2.48
CA VAL A 49 -0.80 -6.53 -2.72
C VAL A 49 0.49 -7.28 -2.45
N ASN A 50 0.35 -8.47 -1.88
CA ASN A 50 1.41 -9.46 -1.77
C ASN A 50 0.88 -10.77 -2.38
N PRO A 51 1.45 -11.26 -3.50
CA PRO A 51 0.93 -12.43 -4.18
C PRO A 51 1.23 -13.75 -3.45
N ASN A 52 2.08 -13.72 -2.41
CA ASN A 52 2.48 -14.92 -1.68
C ASN A 52 1.36 -15.38 -0.72
N THR A 53 1.13 -16.69 -0.68
CA THR A 53 0.07 -17.31 0.14
C THR A 53 0.32 -17.18 1.65
N ASP A 54 1.58 -17.16 2.06
CA ASP A 54 2.06 -17.03 3.44
C ASP A 54 2.08 -15.58 3.94
N ALA A 55 1.72 -14.60 3.12
CA ALA A 55 1.82 -13.18 3.47
C ALA A 55 0.83 -12.73 4.58
N ARG A 56 -0.03 -13.62 5.08
CA ARG A 56 -0.94 -13.32 6.20
C ARG A 56 -0.19 -12.87 7.45
N GLU A 57 0.87 -13.59 7.83
CA GLU A 57 1.67 -13.28 9.02
C GLU A 57 2.42 -11.94 8.83
N ARG A 58 2.90 -11.69 7.61
CA ARG A 58 3.53 -10.42 7.26
C ARG A 58 2.56 -9.23 7.37
N ALA A 59 1.26 -9.46 7.16
CA ALA A 59 0.25 -8.43 7.40
C ALA A 59 0.12 -8.10 8.89
N ASP A 60 0.22 -9.09 9.78
CA ASP A 60 0.24 -8.84 11.22
C ASP A 60 1.46 -8.00 11.63
N ASP A 61 2.63 -8.26 11.03
CA ASP A 61 3.84 -7.45 11.23
C ASP A 61 3.65 -5.99 10.73
N VAL A 62 2.96 -5.79 9.60
CA VAL A 62 2.57 -4.45 9.14
C VAL A 62 1.72 -3.76 10.20
N PHE A 63 0.69 -4.43 10.73
CA PHE A 63 -0.19 -3.83 11.73
C PHE A 63 0.53 -3.50 13.03
N ALA A 64 1.45 -4.38 13.46
CA ALA A 64 2.31 -4.12 14.59
C ALA A 64 3.18 -2.88 14.36
N ALA A 65 3.83 -2.77 13.19
CA ALA A 65 4.64 -1.61 12.83
C ALA A 65 3.82 -0.30 12.78
N LEU A 66 2.67 -0.31 12.09
CA LEU A 66 1.80 0.87 11.99
C LEU A 66 1.29 1.33 13.37
N LYS A 67 1.00 0.39 14.28
CA LYS A 67 0.59 0.71 15.65
C LYS A 67 1.67 1.45 16.44
N THR A 68 2.94 1.30 16.10
CA THR A 68 4.04 2.03 16.74
C THR A 68 4.27 3.43 16.15
N MET A 69 3.60 3.78 15.04
CA MET A 69 3.74 5.07 14.38
C MET A 69 2.62 6.03 14.82
N PRO A 70 2.92 7.08 15.63
CA PRO A 70 1.88 7.94 16.18
C PRO A 70 1.00 8.61 15.10
N LYS A 71 1.61 9.04 13.99
CA LYS A 71 0.88 9.62 12.85
C LYS A 71 -0.04 8.60 12.17
N ALA A 72 0.37 7.33 12.07
CA ALA A 72 -0.46 6.30 11.47
C ALA A 72 -1.69 5.99 12.35
N VAL A 73 -1.48 5.84 13.66
CA VAL A 73 -2.56 5.64 14.64
C VAL A 73 -3.56 6.79 14.64
N LYS A 74 -3.07 8.03 14.49
CA LYS A 74 -3.93 9.22 14.49
C LYS A 74 -4.72 9.38 13.19
N TYR A 75 -4.09 9.16 12.05
CA TYR A 75 -4.65 9.60 10.78
C TYR A 75 -5.25 8.50 9.91
N ILE A 76 -4.82 7.24 10.07
CA ILE A 76 -5.45 6.11 9.36
C ILE A 76 -6.80 5.84 10.01
N ASN A 77 -7.88 6.07 9.26
CA ASN A 77 -9.25 5.93 9.75
C ASN A 77 -9.90 4.60 9.32
N ARG A 78 -9.34 3.93 8.30
CA ARG A 78 -9.77 2.62 7.82
C ARG A 78 -8.55 1.81 7.41
N LEU A 79 -8.54 0.54 7.79
CA LEU A 79 -7.51 -0.43 7.43
C LEU A 79 -8.17 -1.79 7.22
N HIS A 80 -8.01 -2.36 6.04
CA HIS A 80 -8.64 -3.61 5.63
C HIS A 80 -7.60 -4.59 5.11
N LEU A 81 -7.79 -5.86 5.45
CA LEU A 81 -7.04 -6.99 4.92
C LEU A 81 -7.98 -7.88 4.11
N PHE A 82 -7.57 -8.22 2.90
CA PHE A 82 -8.32 -9.09 2.01
C PHE A 82 -7.47 -10.31 1.66
N ARG A 83 -8.11 -11.48 1.63
CA ARG A 83 -7.57 -12.64 0.93
C ARG A 83 -7.97 -12.52 -0.53
N VAL A 84 -6.98 -12.58 -1.41
CA VAL A 84 -7.15 -12.36 -2.85
C VAL A 84 -6.94 -13.69 -3.58
N GLU A 85 -8.05 -14.23 -4.06
CA GLU A 85 -8.05 -15.48 -4.83
C GLU A 85 -7.56 -15.24 -6.26
N ASP A 86 -8.04 -14.16 -6.88
CA ASP A 86 -7.70 -13.77 -8.24
C ASP A 86 -7.76 -12.23 -8.41
N VAL A 87 -7.00 -11.70 -9.36
CA VAL A 87 -7.00 -10.28 -9.76
C VAL A 87 -7.00 -10.20 -11.28
N SER A 88 -8.08 -9.66 -11.84
CA SER A 88 -8.19 -9.37 -13.27
C SER A 88 -8.14 -7.87 -13.52
N ASP A 89 -7.27 -7.44 -14.42
CA ASP A 89 -7.25 -6.05 -14.87
C ASP A 89 -8.25 -5.83 -16.00
N VAL A 90 -9.32 -5.09 -15.68
CA VAL A 90 -10.45 -4.84 -16.58
C VAL A 90 -10.41 -3.45 -17.21
N LEU A 91 -9.40 -2.62 -16.92
CA LEU A 91 -9.28 -1.29 -17.53
C LEU A 91 -9.28 -1.33 -19.07
N PRO A 92 -8.63 -2.30 -19.73
CA PRO A 92 -8.67 -2.39 -21.19
C PRO A 92 -10.09 -2.59 -21.74
N LEU A 93 -10.95 -3.30 -21.01
CA LEU A 93 -12.34 -3.57 -21.43
C LEU A 93 -13.22 -2.32 -21.33
N VAL A 94 -12.93 -1.43 -20.36
CA VAL A 94 -13.73 -0.22 -20.10
C VAL A 94 -13.21 0.98 -20.89
N ALA A 95 -11.89 1.14 -20.98
CA ALA A 95 -11.26 2.35 -21.49
C ALA A 95 -10.61 2.19 -22.88
N GLY A 96 -10.62 0.98 -23.47
CA GLY A 96 -10.07 0.72 -24.80
C GLY A 96 -8.56 0.99 -24.94
N ARG A 97 -7.84 1.06 -23.80
CA ARG A 97 -6.41 1.33 -23.74
C ARG A 97 -5.72 0.37 -22.77
N PRO A 98 -4.43 0.06 -22.97
CA PRO A 98 -3.72 -0.84 -22.08
C PRO A 98 -3.66 -0.26 -20.67
N SER A 99 -3.55 -1.17 -19.71
CA SER A 99 -3.33 -0.83 -18.31
C SER A 99 -2.02 -0.07 -18.11
N ALA A 100 -1.94 0.67 -17.00
CA ALA A 100 -0.67 1.24 -16.59
C ALA A 100 0.36 0.10 -16.44
N PRO A 101 1.60 0.28 -16.94
CA PRO A 101 2.62 -0.75 -16.82
C PRO A 101 2.84 -1.07 -15.35
N ALA A 102 2.93 -2.37 -15.02
CA ALA A 102 3.37 -2.80 -13.70
C ALA A 102 4.71 -2.11 -13.40
N ARG A 103 4.83 -1.41 -12.28
CA ARG A 103 6.12 -0.85 -11.87
C ARG A 103 7.07 -2.02 -11.71
N ASN A 104 8.04 -2.15 -12.61
CA ASN A 104 9.11 -3.14 -12.53
C ASN A 104 9.75 -3.09 -11.14
N THR A 105 9.50 -4.12 -10.31
CA THR A 105 10.24 -4.38 -9.08
C THR A 105 11.52 -5.15 -9.38
N SER A 106 12.11 -4.96 -10.56
CA SER A 106 13.42 -5.49 -10.88
C SER A 106 14.47 -4.75 -10.05
N LEU A 107 14.72 -5.24 -8.84
CA LEU A 107 16.02 -5.15 -8.22
C LEU A 107 17.03 -5.59 -9.27
N GLY A 108 17.89 -4.66 -9.68
CA GLY A 108 18.91 -4.90 -10.69
C GLY A 108 19.81 -6.06 -10.27
N VAL A 109 19.59 -7.23 -10.86
CA VAL A 109 20.62 -8.26 -10.94
C VAL A 109 21.60 -7.75 -11.98
N LYS A 110 22.68 -7.09 -11.53
CA LYS A 110 23.92 -7.08 -12.30
C LYS A 110 24.39 -8.54 -12.37
N LYS A 111 24.25 -9.17 -13.53
CA LYS A 111 24.99 -10.39 -13.83
C LYS A 111 26.49 -10.04 -13.95
N PRO A 112 27.39 -10.94 -13.51
CA PRO A 112 28.84 -10.74 -13.63
C PRO A 112 29.29 -10.66 -15.09
#